data_AF-A0A970ASW9-F1
#
_entry.id   AF-A0A970ASW9-F1
#
_cell.length_a   1.000
_cell.length_b   1.000
_cell.length_c   1.000
_cell.angle_alpha   90.00
_cell.angle_beta   90.00
_cell.angle_gamma   90.00
#
_symmetry.space_group_name_H-M   'P 1'
#
loop_
_entity.id
_entity.type
_entity.pdbx_description
1 polymer ?
#
loop_
_entity_poly.entity_id
_entity_poly.type
_entity_poly.pdbx_seq_one_letter_code
_entity_poly.pdbx_strand_id
1 'polypeptide(L)'
;MARLKSVILLLVIFSLAGLALIIEPVNTAPVDFPSGDRDQYGQAEDSGEGDEIAIARITVALPGEEPAEEPEDEEGDKEEEEKAAAAKPSSPAGVLYSVYPLPASTIYTYEQMVKDLKSLQAAYPDLISLGSIGSSVEGRPLWSLTMGKGKKKVLLTGATHAREWLTTPLLVRTAETYAREYYRNGSVDGYPVRPVLDQYTLVFVPMQNPDGVILSQRGLAAVDPSRHEELLAMKPLRTDDFTRWKANIRGVDLNRQHSAGPNGWTMVRDLNPDNPRKPWYENYPGPAPESEPESRALANLIRQSSFELVLTYHSSGEYLFWYYFQDEYNVANYQRDLKIAQAISAYSGYGIHPREALHNRVRNFGAHLTAWAVHNLKIPCITVEIGRYTASYLKMADLPGIWQKTRALPLVAIRNLPSYRTSFNITLAKEPAAGGKVQGGGTFPYGTTITIIATPNPGYVFDCWKEGNKVVSKAAELQLTVTGDRSLTACFVETLELVLTASPEQGGELQGGGIYPRGSEVTVKAIPREGYRFKEWQENGATVSTEAEYTFILKASRSLIAIFEELPPPEEPGNGGNGGGDGGSGGES
;
A
#
# COMPACT_ATOMS: atom_id res chain seq x y z
N MET A 1 -45.21 -22.52 9.49
CA MET A 1 -44.83 -23.50 10.53
C MET A 1 -43.32 -23.59 10.82
N ALA A 2 -42.41 -23.45 9.83
CA ALA A 2 -40.96 -23.44 10.10
C ALA A 2 -40.48 -22.22 10.92
N ARG A 3 -41.07 -21.04 10.72
CA ARG A 3 -40.69 -19.79 11.42
C ARG A 3 -41.13 -19.71 12.89
N LEU A 4 -42.21 -20.39 13.28
CA LEU A 4 -42.68 -20.43 14.67
C LEU A 4 -41.77 -21.32 15.55
N LYS A 5 -41.15 -22.35 14.96
CA LYS A 5 -40.16 -23.21 15.64
C LYS A 5 -38.85 -22.46 15.94
N SER A 6 -38.44 -21.52 15.10
CA SER A 6 -37.22 -20.71 15.31
C SER A 6 -37.35 -19.67 16.42
N VAL A 7 -38.54 -19.09 16.59
CA VAL A 7 -38.82 -18.12 17.68
C VAL A 7 -38.91 -18.83 19.04
N ILE A 8 -39.49 -20.02 19.08
CA ILE A 8 -39.54 -20.85 20.30
C ILE A 8 -38.13 -21.35 20.69
N LEU A 9 -37.28 -21.69 19.70
CA LEU A 9 -35.89 -22.07 19.97
C LEU A 9 -35.05 -20.91 20.54
N LEU A 10 -35.27 -19.67 20.07
CA LEU A 10 -34.62 -18.48 20.63
C LEU A 10 -35.05 -18.23 22.09
N LEU A 11 -36.35 -18.35 22.40
CA LEU A 11 -36.88 -18.13 23.75
C LEU A 11 -36.35 -19.16 24.77
N VAL A 12 -36.08 -20.41 24.34
CA VAL A 12 -35.47 -21.44 25.19
C VAL A 12 -33.99 -21.15 25.47
N ILE A 13 -33.26 -20.59 24.49
CA ILE A 13 -31.83 -20.24 24.64
C ILE A 13 -31.64 -19.06 25.61
N PHE A 14 -32.51 -18.04 25.58
CA PHE A 14 -32.42 -16.89 26.48
C PHE A 14 -32.78 -17.23 27.94
N SER A 15 -33.72 -18.16 28.17
CA SER A 15 -34.11 -18.61 29.51
C SER A 15 -33.01 -19.40 30.23
N LEU A 16 -32.13 -20.08 29.48
CA LEU A 16 -30.97 -20.80 30.03
C LEU A 16 -29.77 -19.89 30.34
N ALA A 17 -29.74 -18.67 29.81
CA ALA A 17 -28.61 -17.73 29.91
C ALA A 17 -28.84 -16.54 30.86
N GLY A 18 -30.00 -16.47 31.54
CA GLY A 18 -30.28 -15.42 32.54
C GLY A 18 -30.43 -13.99 31.98
N LEU A 19 -30.67 -13.83 30.67
CA LEU A 19 -30.78 -12.52 30.00
C LEU A 19 -32.25 -12.13 29.78
N ALA A 20 -32.60 -10.87 30.12
CA ALA A 20 -33.94 -10.32 29.92
C ALA A 20 -34.09 -9.65 28.54
N LEU A 21 -35.26 -9.83 27.90
CA LEU A 21 -35.59 -9.26 26.59
C LEU A 21 -36.61 -8.12 26.77
N ILE A 22 -36.32 -6.92 26.25
CA ILE A 22 -37.24 -5.76 26.26
C ILE A 22 -37.62 -5.43 24.82
N ILE A 23 -38.92 -5.28 24.54
CA ILE A 23 -39.49 -4.93 23.22
C ILE A 23 -40.32 -3.66 23.40
N GLU A 24 -40.00 -2.60 22.64
CA GLU A 24 -40.80 -1.36 22.62
C GLU A 24 -41.28 -1.01 21.18
N PRO A 25 -42.50 -0.48 21.01
CA PRO A 25 -43.05 -0.09 19.70
C PRO A 25 -42.61 1.33 19.28
N VAL A 26 -42.37 1.54 17.98
CA VAL A 26 -42.09 2.87 17.38
C VAL A 26 -43.32 3.35 16.61
N ASN A 27 -43.75 4.59 16.87
CA ASN A 27 -44.90 5.22 16.23
C ASN A 27 -44.42 6.24 15.18
N THR A 28 -44.89 6.16 13.93
CA THR A 28 -44.54 7.12 12.86
C THR A 28 -45.81 7.82 12.34
N ALA A 29 -45.87 9.15 12.47
CA ALA A 29 -46.91 9.97 11.85
C ALA A 29 -46.45 10.53 10.48
N PRO A 30 -47.33 10.71 9.49
CA PRO A 30 -46.98 11.22 8.17
C PRO A 30 -46.82 12.75 8.17
N VAL A 31 -45.88 13.25 7.35
CA VAL A 31 -45.59 14.68 7.13
C VAL A 31 -46.02 15.06 5.71
N ASP A 32 -46.77 16.15 5.58
CA ASP A 32 -47.31 16.67 4.32
C ASP A 32 -46.30 17.64 3.65
N PHE A 33 -46.17 17.60 2.32
CA PHE A 33 -45.19 18.40 1.55
C PHE A 33 -45.87 19.50 0.71
N PRO A 34 -45.37 20.77 0.70
CA PRO A 34 -45.83 21.79 -0.24
C PRO A 34 -45.22 21.60 -1.63
N SER A 35 -45.98 21.95 -2.67
CA SER A 35 -45.68 21.75 -4.09
C SER A 35 -44.71 22.78 -4.67
N GLY A 36 -43.57 22.30 -5.19
CA GLY A 36 -42.62 23.03 -6.04
C GLY A 36 -41.35 22.21 -6.22
N ASP A 37 -40.96 21.96 -7.47
CA ASP A 37 -39.78 21.17 -7.90
C ASP A 37 -39.84 19.65 -7.67
N ARG A 38 -40.64 18.98 -8.51
CA ARG A 38 -40.57 17.52 -8.74
C ARG A 38 -39.82 17.25 -10.04
N ASP A 39 -38.99 16.20 -10.01
CA ASP A 39 -38.32 15.52 -11.14
C ASP A 39 -36.78 15.67 -11.25
N GLN A 40 -36.06 15.25 -10.20
CA GLN A 40 -34.72 14.65 -10.36
C GLN A 40 -34.56 13.26 -9.72
N TYR A 41 -35.54 12.81 -8.94
CA TYR A 41 -35.55 11.49 -8.31
C TYR A 41 -36.92 10.85 -8.50
N GLY A 42 -37.09 10.12 -9.59
CA GLY A 42 -38.35 9.43 -9.90
C GLY A 42 -38.73 8.43 -8.80
N GLN A 43 -39.92 8.59 -8.24
CA GLN A 43 -40.62 7.57 -7.46
C GLN A 43 -41.49 6.73 -8.43
N ALA A 44 -41.57 5.44 -8.12
CA ALA A 44 -42.40 4.48 -8.82
C ALA A 44 -43.89 4.76 -8.55
N GLU A 45 -44.74 4.48 -9.55
CA GLU A 45 -46.18 4.50 -9.38
C GLU A 45 -46.62 3.43 -8.37
N ASP A 46 -47.47 3.87 -7.43
CA ASP A 46 -48.11 3.10 -6.39
C ASP A 46 -49.24 2.24 -6.99
N SER A 47 -49.14 0.92 -6.83
CA SER A 47 -50.26 -0.01 -6.98
C SER A 47 -50.27 -0.92 -5.75
N GLY A 48 -51.29 -0.76 -4.91
CA GLY A 48 -51.28 -1.25 -3.54
C GLY A 48 -51.39 -2.77 -3.37
N GLU A 49 -50.86 -3.24 -2.24
CA GLU A 49 -51.58 -3.99 -1.20
C GLU A 49 -50.63 -4.05 0.02
N GLY A 50 -51.11 -3.56 1.17
CA GLY A 50 -50.29 -3.37 2.37
C GLY A 50 -50.18 -4.63 3.21
N ASP A 51 -48.94 -5.04 3.50
CA ASP A 51 -48.58 -5.85 4.67
C ASP A 51 -47.69 -5.00 5.58
N GLU A 52 -48.19 -4.64 6.77
CA GLU A 52 -47.44 -3.91 7.79
C GLU A 52 -46.29 -4.78 8.32
N ILE A 53 -45.04 -4.39 8.02
CA ILE A 53 -43.84 -4.98 8.63
C ILE A 53 -43.48 -4.14 9.87
N ALA A 54 -43.81 -4.65 11.06
CA ALA A 54 -43.33 -4.09 12.32
C ALA A 54 -41.81 -4.34 12.45
N ILE A 55 -41.01 -3.27 12.46
CA ILE A 55 -39.57 -3.32 12.73
C ILE A 55 -39.37 -3.14 14.25
N ALA A 56 -38.99 -4.22 14.95
CA ALA A 56 -38.57 -4.14 16.35
C ALA A 56 -37.05 -3.94 16.44
N ARG A 57 -36.61 -3.00 17.29
CA ARG A 57 -35.19 -2.87 17.70
C ARG A 57 -34.91 -3.87 18.82
N ILE A 58 -33.84 -4.66 18.68
CA ILE A 58 -33.35 -5.58 19.71
C ILE A 58 -32.05 -4.99 20.27
N THR A 59 -31.97 -4.82 21.59
CA THR A 59 -30.74 -4.41 22.28
C THR A 59 -30.43 -5.42 23.37
N VAL A 60 -29.17 -5.86 23.46
CA VAL A 60 -28.66 -6.76 24.52
C VAL A 60 -27.78 -5.94 25.46
N ALA A 61 -28.06 -5.99 26.76
CA ALA A 61 -27.24 -5.36 27.79
C ALA A 61 -26.36 -6.42 28.49
N LEU A 62 -25.08 -6.13 28.68
CA LEU A 62 -24.15 -6.93 29.47
C LEU A 62 -24.00 -6.30 30.88
N PRO A 63 -23.86 -7.11 31.95
CA PRO A 63 -23.63 -6.59 33.30
C PRO A 63 -22.20 -6.07 33.46
N GLY A 64 -22.05 -5.00 34.25
CA GLY A 64 -20.80 -4.27 34.46
C GLY A 64 -19.80 -4.97 35.39
N GLU A 65 -18.52 -4.75 35.12
CA GLU A 65 -17.40 -5.07 36.01
C GLU A 65 -16.79 -3.78 36.58
N GLU A 66 -16.54 -3.79 37.88
CA GLU A 66 -15.77 -2.79 38.64
C GLU A 66 -14.26 -2.92 38.37
N PRO A 67 -13.45 -1.85 38.57
CA PRO A 67 -12.04 -1.84 38.19
C PRO A 67 -11.13 -2.51 39.23
N ALA A 68 -10.12 -3.23 38.75
CA ALA A 68 -9.03 -3.77 39.56
C ALA A 68 -7.79 -2.85 39.51
N GLU A 69 -7.11 -2.75 40.64
CA GLU A 69 -5.99 -1.87 41.00
C GLU A 69 -4.71 -2.10 40.18
N GLU A 70 -3.94 -1.03 40.01
CA GLU A 70 -2.57 -1.00 39.47
C GLU A 70 -1.55 -1.52 40.52
N PRO A 71 -0.47 -2.20 40.11
CA PRO A 71 0.73 -2.29 40.92
C PRO A 71 1.84 -1.35 40.43
N GLU A 72 2.57 -0.85 41.43
CA GLU A 72 3.62 0.15 41.43
C GLU A 72 4.91 -0.26 40.69
N ASP A 73 5.68 0.79 40.38
CA ASP A 73 6.97 0.82 39.70
C ASP A 73 8.09 0.06 40.44
N GLU A 74 8.96 -0.61 39.68
CA GLU A 74 10.36 -0.86 40.08
C GLU A 74 11.31 -0.52 38.93
N GLU A 75 12.18 0.46 39.18
CA GLU A 75 13.35 0.80 38.39
C GLU A 75 14.46 -0.26 38.54
N GLY A 76 15.09 -0.64 37.42
CA GLY A 76 16.28 -1.49 37.42
C GLY A 76 16.97 -1.51 36.06
N ASP A 77 18.07 -0.77 35.96
CA ASP A 77 19.01 -0.71 34.84
C ASP A 77 19.49 -2.10 34.38
N LYS A 78 19.63 -2.28 33.06
CA LYS A 78 20.89 -2.69 32.41
C LYS A 78 20.81 -2.67 30.88
N GLU A 79 21.74 -1.92 30.31
CA GLU A 79 22.20 -1.97 28.93
C GLU A 79 22.66 -3.38 28.53
N GLU A 80 22.28 -3.80 27.32
CA GLU A 80 23.02 -4.62 26.33
C GLU A 80 22.06 -5.51 25.53
N GLU A 81 21.49 -4.97 24.44
CA GLU A 81 21.18 -5.80 23.26
C GLU A 81 21.00 -4.91 22.00
N GLU A 82 22.12 -4.40 21.49
CA GLU A 82 22.18 -3.86 20.14
C GLU A 82 22.87 -4.88 19.23
N LYS A 83 22.09 -5.68 18.49
CA LYS A 83 22.36 -6.05 17.09
C LYS A 83 21.26 -6.89 16.44
N ALA A 84 20.83 -6.40 15.28
CA ALA A 84 20.03 -7.06 14.23
C ALA A 84 18.52 -7.21 14.46
N ALA A 85 17.82 -6.11 14.74
CA ALA A 85 16.41 -5.97 14.39
C ALA A 85 16.27 -5.23 13.05
N ALA A 86 15.61 -5.86 12.08
CA ALA A 86 15.18 -5.19 10.87
C ALA A 86 14.39 -3.92 11.23
N ALA A 87 14.79 -2.78 10.67
CA ALA A 87 14.22 -1.48 10.96
C ALA A 87 12.68 -1.51 10.85
N LYS A 88 11.98 -1.44 11.98
CA LYS A 88 10.60 -0.96 12.02
C LYS A 88 10.65 0.46 11.43
N PRO A 89 9.82 0.84 10.44
CA PRO A 89 9.79 2.21 9.97
C PRO A 89 9.31 3.09 11.13
N SER A 90 10.26 3.72 11.82
CA SER A 90 9.98 4.79 12.76
C SER A 90 9.41 5.94 11.94
N SER A 91 8.20 6.38 12.31
CA SER A 91 7.57 7.59 11.75
C SER A 91 8.59 8.72 11.67
N PRO A 92 8.79 9.40 10.52
CA PRO A 92 9.63 10.58 10.50
C PRO A 92 8.93 11.65 11.34
N ALA A 93 9.53 11.96 12.48
CA ALA A 93 9.27 13.08 13.37
C ALA A 93 7.87 13.18 14.03
N GLY A 94 7.89 13.46 15.33
CA GLY A 94 6.72 13.78 16.13
C GLY A 94 5.94 15.00 15.62
N VAL A 95 4.70 15.07 16.11
CA VAL A 95 3.58 15.96 15.75
C VAL A 95 2.75 15.44 14.58
N LEU A 96 1.70 14.70 14.94
CA LEU A 96 0.47 14.52 14.17
C LEU A 96 -0.12 15.90 13.86
N TYR A 97 0.29 16.53 12.76
CA TYR A 97 -0.37 17.72 12.26
C TYR A 97 -1.70 17.29 11.64
N SER A 98 -2.73 17.20 12.48
CA SER A 98 -4.08 16.96 12.00
C SER A 98 -4.57 18.22 11.27
N VAL A 99 -4.75 18.18 9.94
CA VAL A 99 -5.42 19.24 9.16
C VAL A 99 -6.93 19.29 9.45
N TYR A 100 -7.45 18.33 10.21
CA TYR A 100 -8.85 18.25 10.69
C TYR A 100 -8.95 18.16 12.23
N PRO A 101 -10.12 18.48 12.83
CA PRO A 101 -11.30 19.05 12.20
C PRO A 101 -11.14 20.54 11.90
N LEU A 102 -11.77 20.99 10.81
CA LEU A 102 -11.89 22.41 10.50
C LEU A 102 -13.18 22.98 11.10
N PRO A 103 -13.23 24.28 11.44
CA PRO A 103 -14.46 24.92 11.95
C PRO A 103 -15.65 24.73 11.01
N ALA A 104 -16.85 24.52 11.55
CA ALA A 104 -18.07 24.25 10.77
C ALA A 104 -18.46 25.40 9.81
N SER A 105 -18.05 26.63 10.10
CA SER A 105 -18.26 27.82 9.28
C SER A 105 -17.20 28.02 8.18
N THR A 106 -16.19 27.17 8.12
CA THR A 106 -15.07 27.31 7.17
C THR A 106 -15.52 27.05 5.74
N ILE A 107 -14.93 27.79 4.80
CA ILE A 107 -14.93 27.43 3.38
C ILE A 107 -13.56 26.83 3.07
N TYR A 108 -13.51 25.59 2.58
CA TYR A 108 -12.26 24.92 2.26
C TYR A 108 -11.81 25.32 0.85
N THR A 109 -10.76 26.13 0.79
CA THR A 109 -10.36 26.85 -0.43
C THR A 109 -9.29 26.10 -1.20
N TYR A 110 -9.08 26.46 -2.47
CA TYR A 110 -7.97 25.92 -3.27
C TYR A 110 -6.62 26.15 -2.57
N GLU A 111 -6.38 27.35 -2.03
CA GLU A 111 -5.13 27.67 -1.33
C GLU A 111 -4.94 26.82 -0.08
N GLN A 112 -6.01 26.59 0.69
CA GLN A 112 -5.97 25.73 1.86
C GLN A 112 -5.68 24.27 1.48
N MET A 113 -6.33 23.76 0.43
CA MET A 113 -6.03 22.44 -0.13
C MET A 113 -4.55 22.31 -0.47
N VAL A 114 -3.97 23.26 -1.22
CA VAL A 114 -2.56 23.21 -1.61
C VAL A 114 -1.63 23.22 -0.40
N LYS A 115 -1.95 24.02 0.63
CA LYS A 115 -1.19 24.03 1.90
C LYS A 115 -1.23 22.66 2.57
N ASP A 116 -2.41 22.07 2.70
CA ASP A 116 -2.59 20.79 3.39
C ASP A 116 -1.92 19.64 2.64
N LEU A 117 -2.02 19.60 1.31
CA LEU A 117 -1.32 18.60 0.49
C LEU A 117 0.20 18.66 0.69
N LYS A 118 0.78 19.87 0.72
CA LYS A 118 2.22 20.06 0.98
C LYS A 118 2.61 19.63 2.39
N SER A 119 1.79 19.95 3.39
CA SER A 119 2.01 19.49 4.77
C SER A 119 1.96 17.97 4.87
N LEU A 120 1.02 17.31 4.19
CA LEU A 120 0.91 15.85 4.16
C LEU A 120 2.13 15.20 3.51
N GLN A 121 2.61 15.73 2.39
CA GLN A 121 3.84 15.22 1.77
C GLN A 121 5.05 15.39 2.69
N ALA A 122 5.18 16.54 3.34
CA ALA A 122 6.27 16.78 4.29
C ALA A 122 6.22 15.84 5.51
N ALA A 123 5.02 15.52 5.99
CA ALA A 123 4.83 14.61 7.13
C ALA A 123 5.04 13.13 6.77
N TYR A 124 4.76 12.74 5.52
CA TYR A 124 4.82 11.35 5.07
C TYR A 124 5.61 11.18 3.76
N PRO A 125 6.87 11.64 3.69
CA PRO A 125 7.62 11.78 2.43
C PRO A 125 7.90 10.46 1.72
N ASP A 126 7.99 9.34 2.46
CA ASP A 126 8.18 8.03 1.87
C ASP A 126 6.90 7.44 1.28
N LEU A 127 5.73 7.83 1.82
CA LEU A 127 4.44 7.26 1.45
C LEU A 127 3.70 8.14 0.43
N ILE A 128 3.89 9.46 0.50
CA ILE A 128 3.15 10.47 -0.26
C ILE A 128 4.05 11.18 -1.27
N SER A 129 3.55 11.32 -2.50
CA SER A 129 4.13 12.17 -3.53
C SER A 129 3.08 13.10 -4.13
N LEU A 130 3.44 14.37 -4.34
CA LEU A 130 2.59 15.34 -5.02
C LEU A 130 2.96 15.49 -6.49
N GLY A 131 1.96 15.76 -7.31
CA GLY A 131 2.11 16.11 -8.71
C GLY A 131 0.97 17.02 -9.19
N SER A 132 0.90 17.18 -10.51
CA SER A 132 -0.22 17.83 -11.18
C SER A 132 -0.62 17.02 -12.40
N ILE A 133 -1.91 16.86 -12.64
CA ILE A 133 -2.42 16.13 -13.82
C ILE A 133 -2.63 17.04 -15.02
N GLY A 134 -2.49 18.35 -14.82
CA GLY A 134 -2.72 19.38 -15.83
C GLY A 134 -2.95 20.75 -15.20
N SER A 135 -3.61 21.63 -15.92
CA SER A 135 -4.01 22.94 -15.42
C SER A 135 -5.44 23.25 -15.82
N SER A 136 -6.13 24.04 -15.00
CA SER A 136 -7.44 24.58 -15.33
C SER A 136 -7.36 25.62 -16.44
N VAL A 137 -8.51 26.13 -16.88
CA VAL A 137 -8.61 27.22 -17.87
C VAL A 137 -7.82 28.46 -17.45
N GLU A 138 -7.86 28.87 -16.18
CA GLU A 138 -7.11 30.01 -15.64
C GLU A 138 -5.68 29.62 -15.19
N GLY A 139 -5.20 28.43 -15.57
CA GLY A 139 -3.82 28.00 -15.34
C GLY A 139 -3.50 27.49 -13.94
N ARG A 140 -4.51 27.22 -13.10
CA ARG A 140 -4.28 26.65 -11.76
C ARG A 140 -3.91 25.17 -11.89
N PRO A 141 -2.86 24.69 -11.22
CA PRO A 141 -2.53 23.26 -11.21
C PRO A 141 -3.68 22.40 -10.69
N LEU A 142 -3.96 21.31 -11.40
CA LEU A 142 -4.86 20.25 -10.97
C LEU A 142 -4.06 19.25 -10.13
N TRP A 143 -3.91 19.58 -8.84
CA TRP A 143 -3.06 18.83 -7.93
C TRP A 143 -3.46 17.36 -7.82
N SER A 144 -2.45 16.50 -7.85
CA SER A 144 -2.58 15.09 -7.48
C SER A 144 -1.74 14.76 -6.26
N LEU A 145 -2.26 13.87 -5.42
CA LEU A 145 -1.55 13.25 -4.32
C LEU A 145 -1.54 11.74 -4.54
N THR A 146 -0.36 11.15 -4.60
CA THR A 146 -0.16 9.70 -4.75
C THR A 146 0.26 9.13 -3.40
N MET A 147 -0.38 8.04 -2.95
CA MET A 147 -0.15 7.43 -1.64
C MET A 147 -0.11 5.91 -1.71
N GLY A 148 1.00 5.30 -1.24
CA GLY A 148 1.13 3.85 -1.15
C GLY A 148 2.46 3.34 -1.72
N LYS A 149 2.70 2.04 -1.54
CA LYS A 149 3.88 1.32 -2.03
C LYS A 149 3.54 0.31 -3.13
N GLY A 150 2.25 0.04 -3.32
CA GLY A 150 1.77 -0.96 -4.26
C GLY A 150 1.79 -0.53 -5.72
N LYS A 151 1.87 -1.51 -6.63
CA LYS A 151 1.91 -1.26 -8.08
C LYS A 151 0.54 -0.99 -8.70
N LYS A 152 -0.53 -1.54 -8.11
CA LYS A 152 -1.91 -1.37 -8.57
C LYS A 152 -2.43 0.00 -8.18
N LYS A 153 -3.24 0.66 -9.01
CA LYS A 153 -3.68 2.04 -8.73
C LYS A 153 -5.19 2.15 -8.59
N VAL A 154 -5.63 3.00 -7.67
CA VAL A 154 -7.03 3.43 -7.54
C VAL A 154 -7.10 4.95 -7.57
N LEU A 155 -8.01 5.50 -8.37
CA LEU A 155 -8.23 6.94 -8.49
C LEU A 155 -9.39 7.38 -7.60
N LEU A 156 -9.20 8.48 -6.87
CA LEU A 156 -10.24 9.18 -6.14
C LEU A 156 -10.25 10.64 -6.62
N THR A 157 -11.37 11.10 -7.18
CA THR A 157 -11.48 12.47 -7.69
C THR A 157 -12.68 13.19 -7.08
N GLY A 158 -12.57 14.50 -6.90
CA GLY A 158 -13.60 15.34 -6.30
C GLY A 158 -13.68 16.71 -6.93
N ALA A 159 -14.73 17.45 -6.57
CA ALA A 159 -15.07 18.77 -7.06
C ALA A 159 -14.99 18.89 -8.59
N THR A 160 -15.54 17.88 -9.29
CA THR A 160 -15.82 17.95 -10.73
C THR A 160 -16.84 19.05 -11.00
N HIS A 161 -17.88 19.12 -10.16
CA HIS A 161 -18.80 20.24 -10.11
C HIS A 161 -18.37 21.24 -9.05
N ALA A 162 -18.39 22.53 -9.40
CA ALA A 162 -17.90 23.62 -8.58
C ALA A 162 -18.56 23.74 -7.20
N ARG A 163 -19.90 23.74 -7.15
CA ARG A 163 -20.68 23.80 -5.90
C ARG A 163 -20.51 22.59 -4.97
N GLU A 164 -19.92 21.50 -5.45
CA GLU A 164 -19.73 20.24 -4.70
C GLU A 164 -18.34 20.18 -4.04
N TRP A 165 -17.78 21.36 -3.72
CA TRP A 165 -16.44 21.55 -3.20
C TRP A 165 -16.18 20.82 -1.87
N LEU A 166 -17.21 20.42 -1.13
CA LEU A 166 -17.07 19.65 0.12
C LEU A 166 -16.42 18.26 -0.09
N THR A 167 -16.48 17.75 -1.32
CA THR A 167 -15.77 16.52 -1.71
C THR A 167 -14.24 16.67 -1.61
N THR A 168 -13.69 17.87 -1.81
CA THR A 168 -12.24 18.15 -1.69
C THR A 168 -11.72 17.92 -0.27
N PRO A 169 -12.22 18.61 0.79
CA PRO A 169 -11.74 18.35 2.14
C PRO A 169 -12.05 16.93 2.61
N LEU A 170 -13.11 16.29 2.12
CA LEU A 170 -13.35 14.88 2.40
C LEU A 170 -12.19 13.98 1.91
N LEU A 171 -11.72 14.21 0.68
CA LEU A 171 -10.62 13.45 0.08
C LEU A 171 -9.28 13.75 0.76
N VAL A 172 -9.00 15.01 1.12
CA VAL A 172 -7.80 15.37 1.87
C VAL A 172 -7.80 14.72 3.26
N ARG A 173 -8.93 14.72 3.96
CA ARG A 173 -9.09 14.02 5.26
C ARG A 173 -8.90 12.51 5.14
N THR A 174 -9.36 11.93 4.03
CA THR A 174 -9.17 10.51 3.73
C THR A 174 -7.69 10.19 3.58
N ALA A 175 -6.96 10.98 2.78
CA ALA A 175 -5.52 10.83 2.60
C ALA A 175 -4.78 10.92 3.95
N GLU A 176 -5.00 11.99 4.71
CA GLU A 176 -4.40 12.15 6.03
C GLU A 176 -4.64 10.94 6.95
N THR A 177 -5.90 10.51 7.06
CA THR A 177 -6.28 9.39 7.91
C THR A 177 -5.52 8.13 7.50
N TYR A 178 -5.42 7.84 6.20
CA TYR A 178 -4.78 6.62 5.74
C TYR A 178 -3.26 6.68 5.89
N ALA A 179 -2.64 7.85 5.67
CA ALA A 179 -1.21 8.02 5.94
C ALA A 179 -0.89 7.76 7.40
N ARG A 180 -1.67 8.34 8.32
CA ARG A 180 -1.52 8.12 9.76
C ARG A 180 -1.68 6.64 10.13
N GLU A 181 -2.76 6.00 9.68
CA GLU A 181 -3.03 4.61 10.02
C GLU A 181 -2.05 3.63 9.36
N TYR A 182 -1.45 3.98 8.22
CA TYR A 182 -0.37 3.18 7.62
C TYR A 182 0.82 3.01 8.57
N TYR A 183 1.32 4.11 9.13
CA TYR A 183 2.48 4.09 10.04
C TYR A 183 2.16 3.51 11.41
N ARG A 184 0.91 3.67 11.87
CA ARG A 184 0.42 3.03 13.11
C ARG A 184 0.16 1.53 12.97
N ASN A 185 0.25 0.99 11.75
CA ASN A 185 -0.26 -0.34 11.44
C ASN A 185 -1.73 -0.51 11.88
N GLY A 186 -2.50 0.57 11.76
CA GLY A 186 -3.87 0.69 12.24
C GLY A 186 -4.92 0.32 11.19
N SER A 187 -6.17 0.60 11.54
CA SER A 187 -7.34 0.33 10.71
C SER A 187 -8.32 1.49 10.74
N VAL A 188 -9.18 1.58 9.72
CA VAL A 188 -10.33 2.49 9.70
C VAL A 188 -11.58 1.62 9.67
N ASP A 189 -12.40 1.69 10.72
CA ASP A 189 -13.60 0.86 10.89
C ASP A 189 -13.35 -0.64 10.72
N GLY A 190 -12.23 -1.14 11.25
CA GLY A 190 -11.82 -2.54 11.14
C GLY A 190 -11.18 -2.92 9.80
N TYR A 191 -11.05 -1.98 8.85
CA TYR A 191 -10.34 -2.21 7.59
C TYR A 191 -8.86 -1.81 7.74
N PRO A 192 -7.92 -2.77 7.74
CA PRO A 192 -6.51 -2.46 7.94
C PRO A 192 -5.93 -1.71 6.74
N VAL A 193 -5.21 -0.62 7.02
CA VAL A 193 -4.74 0.32 5.98
C VAL A 193 -3.44 -0.15 5.32
N ARG A 194 -2.47 -0.59 6.13
CA ARG A 194 -1.14 -0.99 5.65
C ARG A 194 -1.17 -2.11 4.59
N PRO A 195 -1.93 -3.22 4.77
CA PRO A 195 -2.01 -4.28 3.76
C PRO A 195 -2.57 -3.80 2.42
N VAL A 196 -3.46 -2.80 2.45
CA VAL A 196 -4.04 -2.21 1.25
C VAL A 196 -3.01 -1.35 0.54
N LEU A 197 -2.34 -0.43 1.25
CA LEU A 197 -1.37 0.49 0.66
C LEU A 197 -0.04 -0.17 0.28
N ASP A 198 0.28 -1.35 0.80
CA ASP A 198 1.41 -2.16 0.31
C ASP A 198 1.11 -2.82 -1.04
N GLN A 199 -0.17 -3.07 -1.35
CA GLN A 199 -0.61 -3.68 -2.61
C GLN A 199 -1.09 -2.65 -3.64
N TYR A 200 -1.62 -1.53 -3.18
CA TYR A 200 -2.20 -0.47 -3.99
C TYR A 200 -1.57 0.90 -3.71
N THR A 201 -1.58 1.74 -4.74
CA THR A 201 -1.31 3.15 -4.65
C THR A 201 -2.60 3.91 -4.94
N LEU A 202 -3.04 4.72 -3.98
CA LEU A 202 -4.17 5.63 -4.14
C LEU A 202 -3.69 6.91 -4.81
N VAL A 203 -4.39 7.34 -5.85
CA VAL A 203 -4.16 8.61 -6.53
C VAL A 203 -5.36 9.49 -6.28
N PHE A 204 -5.15 10.60 -5.58
CA PHE A 204 -6.17 11.59 -5.29
C PHE A 204 -6.05 12.75 -6.27
N VAL A 205 -7.17 13.20 -6.82
CA VAL A 205 -7.32 14.48 -7.52
C VAL A 205 -8.42 15.24 -6.77
N PRO A 206 -8.08 15.90 -5.63
CA PRO A 206 -9.10 16.37 -4.69
C PRO A 206 -10.00 17.47 -5.26
N MET A 207 -9.50 18.24 -6.24
CA MET A 207 -10.24 19.33 -6.88
C MET A 207 -9.95 19.36 -8.38
N GLN A 208 -10.86 18.79 -9.18
CA GLN A 208 -10.74 18.81 -10.64
C GLN A 208 -11.07 20.19 -11.24
N ASN A 209 -11.98 20.95 -10.62
CA ASN A 209 -12.48 22.22 -11.15
C ASN A 209 -12.12 23.42 -10.24
N PRO A 210 -10.82 23.78 -10.09
CA PRO A 210 -10.43 24.82 -9.15
C PRO A 210 -11.02 26.19 -9.48
N ASP A 211 -11.09 26.55 -10.77
CA ASP A 211 -11.60 27.86 -11.19
C ASP A 211 -13.11 27.99 -10.88
N GLY A 212 -13.89 26.95 -11.21
CA GLY A 212 -15.32 26.93 -10.90
C GLY A 212 -15.58 26.90 -9.39
N VAL A 213 -14.81 26.13 -8.61
CA VAL A 213 -14.92 26.10 -7.14
C VAL A 213 -14.67 27.48 -6.55
N ILE A 214 -13.61 28.16 -6.99
CA ILE A 214 -13.28 29.52 -6.51
C ILE A 214 -14.42 30.49 -6.84
N LEU A 215 -14.95 30.45 -8.06
CA LEU A 215 -16.12 31.26 -8.45
C LEU A 215 -17.33 30.96 -7.55
N SER A 216 -17.63 29.68 -7.31
CA SER A 216 -18.76 29.27 -6.47
C SER A 216 -18.63 29.72 -5.02
N GLN A 217 -17.40 29.70 -4.48
CA GLN A 217 -17.13 30.04 -3.09
C GLN A 217 -17.02 31.55 -2.82
N ARG A 218 -16.46 32.32 -3.77
CA ARG A 218 -16.02 33.71 -3.54
C ARG A 218 -16.55 34.72 -4.56
N GLY A 219 -17.32 34.30 -5.56
CA GLY A 219 -17.90 35.18 -6.56
C GLY A 219 -16.88 35.76 -7.53
N LEU A 220 -17.28 36.82 -8.26
CA LEU A 220 -16.49 37.41 -9.35
C LEU A 220 -15.13 37.94 -8.91
N ALA A 221 -15.03 38.49 -7.70
CA ALA A 221 -13.80 39.09 -7.19
C ALA A 221 -12.61 38.11 -7.11
N ALA A 222 -12.86 36.80 -7.17
CA ALA A 222 -11.83 35.77 -7.06
C ALA A 222 -11.39 35.15 -8.41
N VAL A 223 -11.93 35.63 -9.53
CA VAL A 223 -11.64 35.14 -10.90
C VAL A 223 -11.27 36.30 -11.84
N ASP A 224 -10.77 35.97 -13.03
CA ASP A 224 -10.28 36.96 -14.00
C ASP A 224 -11.36 38.02 -14.35
N PRO A 225 -11.10 39.32 -14.11
CA PRO A 225 -12.02 40.42 -14.43
C PRO A 225 -12.50 40.47 -15.88
N SER A 226 -11.68 40.02 -16.83
CA SER A 226 -12.05 39.98 -18.25
C SER A 226 -13.24 39.05 -18.54
N ARG A 227 -13.58 38.16 -17.59
CA ARG A 227 -14.62 37.13 -17.73
C ARG A 227 -15.91 37.48 -16.99
N HIS A 228 -15.95 38.58 -16.25
CA HIS A 228 -17.09 38.89 -15.38
C HIS A 228 -18.40 39.04 -16.14
N GLU A 229 -18.38 39.75 -17.28
CA GLU A 229 -19.58 39.95 -18.09
C GLU A 229 -20.12 38.62 -18.65
N GLU A 230 -19.23 37.74 -19.15
CA GLU A 230 -19.65 36.45 -19.67
C GLU A 230 -20.21 35.53 -18.57
N LEU A 231 -19.59 35.51 -17.39
CA LEU A 231 -20.04 34.71 -16.25
C LEU A 231 -21.41 35.16 -15.73
N LEU A 232 -21.65 36.48 -15.70
CA LEU A 232 -22.97 37.02 -15.35
C LEU A 232 -24.04 36.61 -16.37
N ALA A 233 -23.68 36.51 -17.66
CA ALA A 233 -24.57 36.12 -18.74
C ALA A 233 -24.86 34.61 -18.81
N MET A 234 -24.05 33.76 -18.16
CA MET A 234 -24.16 32.29 -18.15
C MET A 234 -25.07 31.73 -17.04
N LYS A 235 -25.85 32.56 -16.36
CA LYS A 235 -26.75 32.10 -15.28
C LYS A 235 -28.04 32.92 -15.23
N PRO A 236 -29.12 32.40 -14.58
CA PRO A 236 -30.33 33.17 -14.39
C PRO A 236 -30.10 34.38 -13.47
N LEU A 237 -30.99 35.39 -13.55
CA LEU A 237 -31.07 36.57 -12.68
C LEU A 237 -29.87 37.54 -12.66
N ARG A 238 -28.74 37.22 -13.32
CA ARG A 238 -27.54 38.09 -13.47
C ARG A 238 -27.04 38.76 -12.17
N THR A 239 -27.25 38.13 -11.01
CA THR A 239 -26.76 38.60 -9.69
C THR A 239 -25.28 38.25 -9.47
N ASP A 240 -24.62 38.74 -8.41
CA ASP A 240 -23.26 38.29 -8.03
C ASP A 240 -23.28 37.03 -7.15
N ASP A 241 -24.39 36.29 -7.13
CA ASP A 241 -24.48 35.00 -6.42
C ASP A 241 -24.09 33.86 -7.37
N PHE A 242 -22.95 33.24 -7.09
CA PHE A 242 -22.40 32.10 -7.81
C PHE A 242 -22.42 30.80 -7.01
N THR A 243 -23.06 30.78 -5.84
CA THR A 243 -23.04 29.62 -4.94
C THR A 243 -23.63 28.35 -5.58
N ARG A 244 -24.52 28.49 -6.57
CA ARG A 244 -25.10 27.38 -7.36
C ARG A 244 -24.31 27.00 -8.61
N TRP A 245 -23.19 27.65 -8.90
CA TRP A 245 -22.36 27.37 -10.08
C TRP A 245 -21.86 25.92 -10.07
N LYS A 246 -22.06 25.19 -11.17
CA LYS A 246 -21.72 23.76 -11.29
C LYS A 246 -20.59 23.53 -12.29
N ALA A 247 -20.62 24.26 -13.40
CA ALA A 247 -19.70 24.14 -14.52
C ALA A 247 -18.25 24.56 -14.17
N ASN A 248 -17.32 24.35 -15.10
CA ASN A 248 -16.04 25.04 -15.07
C ASN A 248 -16.22 26.53 -15.38
N ILE A 249 -15.12 27.27 -15.38
CA ILE A 249 -15.14 28.72 -15.59
C ILE A 249 -15.51 29.12 -17.04
N ARG A 250 -15.57 28.19 -18.00
CA ARG A 250 -16.09 28.42 -19.36
C ARG A 250 -17.57 28.06 -19.50
N GLY A 251 -18.24 27.73 -18.40
CA GLY A 251 -19.64 27.32 -18.41
C GLY A 251 -19.86 25.95 -19.04
N VAL A 252 -18.86 25.06 -19.01
CA VAL A 252 -18.97 23.66 -19.45
C VAL A 252 -19.05 22.73 -18.24
N ASP A 253 -20.01 21.81 -18.24
CA ASP A 253 -20.14 20.78 -17.22
C ASP A 253 -19.10 19.66 -17.45
N LEU A 254 -18.12 19.56 -16.55
CA LEU A 254 -17.03 18.60 -16.66
C LEU A 254 -17.49 17.13 -16.60
N ASN A 255 -18.67 16.85 -16.00
CA ASN A 255 -19.27 15.51 -15.97
C ASN A 255 -20.24 15.29 -17.15
N ARG A 256 -20.07 16.06 -18.23
CA ARG A 256 -20.71 15.91 -19.54
C ARG A 256 -19.68 15.88 -20.67
N GLN A 257 -18.42 15.61 -20.36
CA GLN A 257 -17.29 15.75 -21.28
C GLN A 257 -16.68 14.43 -21.77
N HIS A 258 -17.15 13.26 -21.30
CA HIS A 258 -16.53 11.96 -21.62
C HIS A 258 -17.48 11.04 -22.40
N SER A 259 -17.22 10.79 -23.68
CA SER A 259 -18.16 10.02 -24.53
C SER A 259 -18.10 8.51 -24.27
N ALA A 260 -19.13 7.95 -23.64
CA ALA A 260 -19.33 6.51 -23.54
C ALA A 260 -19.79 5.93 -24.88
N GLY A 261 -18.93 5.13 -25.50
CA GLY A 261 -19.14 4.65 -26.87
C GLY A 261 -19.07 5.76 -27.94
N PRO A 262 -19.38 5.43 -29.20
CA PRO A 262 -19.22 6.36 -30.32
C PRO A 262 -20.15 7.57 -30.26
N ASN A 263 -21.32 7.43 -29.62
CA ASN A 263 -22.38 8.44 -29.66
C ASN A 263 -22.80 8.96 -28.27
N GLY A 264 -22.20 8.49 -27.17
CA GLY A 264 -22.66 8.82 -25.82
C GLY A 264 -22.72 10.32 -25.54
N TRP A 265 -21.66 11.05 -25.92
CA TRP A 265 -21.66 12.51 -25.79
C TRP A 265 -22.67 13.19 -26.72
N THR A 266 -22.77 12.74 -27.97
CA THR A 266 -23.74 13.27 -28.94
C THR A 266 -25.17 13.09 -28.45
N MET A 267 -25.51 11.93 -27.85
CA MET A 267 -26.83 11.69 -27.28
C MET A 267 -27.14 12.65 -26.12
N VAL A 268 -26.16 12.88 -25.25
CA VAL A 268 -26.31 13.83 -24.14
C VAL A 268 -26.41 15.27 -24.63
N ARG A 269 -25.63 15.66 -25.63
CA ARG A 269 -25.71 16.98 -26.23
C ARG A 269 -27.02 17.19 -26.95
N ASP A 270 -27.43 16.24 -27.80
CA ASP A 270 -28.50 16.46 -28.78
C ASP A 270 -29.88 16.10 -28.27
N LEU A 271 -30.00 14.99 -27.53
CA LEU A 271 -31.29 14.39 -27.18
C LEU A 271 -31.75 14.71 -25.77
N ASN A 272 -30.91 15.34 -24.94
CA ASN A 272 -31.32 15.81 -23.63
C ASN A 272 -31.87 17.25 -23.72
N PRO A 273 -33.18 17.47 -23.48
CA PRO A 273 -33.78 18.80 -23.56
C PRO A 273 -33.35 19.74 -22.43
N ASP A 274 -32.91 19.19 -21.28
CA ASP A 274 -32.51 19.96 -20.10
C ASP A 274 -31.08 20.51 -20.21
N ASN A 275 -30.31 20.01 -21.19
CA ASN A 275 -28.95 20.46 -21.42
C ASN A 275 -28.93 21.73 -22.29
N PRO A 276 -28.32 22.83 -21.80
CA PRO A 276 -28.08 24.02 -22.59
C PRO A 276 -27.29 23.71 -23.87
N ARG A 277 -27.42 24.58 -24.88
CA ARG A 277 -26.70 24.46 -26.17
C ARG A 277 -25.55 25.45 -26.32
N LYS A 278 -25.29 26.21 -25.28
CA LYS A 278 -24.22 27.21 -25.16
C LYS A 278 -23.72 27.23 -23.71
N PRO A 279 -22.54 27.82 -23.45
CA PRO A 279 -22.02 27.99 -22.09
C PRO A 279 -23.07 28.42 -21.07
N TRP A 280 -23.11 27.69 -19.96
CA TRP A 280 -24.10 27.89 -18.90
C TRP A 280 -23.56 27.42 -17.55
N TYR A 281 -24.13 27.92 -16.45
CA TYR A 281 -23.65 27.60 -15.09
C TYR A 281 -23.76 26.11 -14.75
N GLU A 282 -24.57 25.33 -15.47
CA GLU A 282 -24.69 23.89 -15.32
C GLU A 282 -25.10 23.17 -16.62
N ASN A 283 -24.82 21.86 -16.68
CA ASN A 283 -25.30 20.90 -17.67
C ASN A 283 -24.89 21.11 -19.14
N TYR A 284 -24.26 22.22 -19.52
CA TYR A 284 -23.78 22.41 -20.89
C TYR A 284 -22.67 21.39 -21.21
N PRO A 285 -22.83 20.51 -22.22
CA PRO A 285 -21.86 19.46 -22.50
C PRO A 285 -20.56 19.90 -23.18
N GLY A 286 -20.43 21.19 -23.52
CA GLY A 286 -19.29 21.72 -24.26
C GLY A 286 -19.41 21.59 -25.79
N PRO A 287 -18.39 22.06 -26.53
CA PRO A 287 -18.36 21.97 -27.99
C PRO A 287 -17.93 20.60 -28.53
N ALA A 288 -17.18 19.81 -27.75
CA ALA A 288 -16.73 18.46 -28.08
C ALA A 288 -16.40 17.68 -26.80
N PRO A 289 -16.31 16.33 -26.84
CA PRO A 289 -15.76 15.56 -25.73
C PRO A 289 -14.34 16.04 -25.38
N GLU A 290 -14.04 16.14 -24.09
CA GLU A 290 -12.72 16.54 -23.56
C GLU A 290 -12.17 17.84 -24.18
N SER A 291 -13.07 18.78 -24.52
CA SER A 291 -12.69 20.12 -24.95
C SER A 291 -12.03 20.89 -23.80
N GLU A 292 -12.53 20.69 -22.58
CA GLU A 292 -12.04 21.36 -21.39
C GLU A 292 -10.72 20.76 -20.90
N PRO A 293 -9.73 21.59 -20.54
CA PRO A 293 -8.43 21.11 -20.09
C PRO A 293 -8.54 20.24 -18.82
N GLU A 294 -9.50 20.51 -17.94
CA GLU A 294 -9.73 19.74 -16.71
C GLU A 294 -10.25 18.32 -17.00
N SER A 295 -11.22 18.18 -17.91
CA SER A 295 -11.72 16.85 -18.32
C SER A 295 -10.66 16.08 -19.09
N ARG A 296 -9.95 16.73 -20.01
CA ARG A 296 -8.87 16.12 -20.79
C ARG A 296 -7.71 15.65 -19.90
N ALA A 297 -7.32 16.44 -18.90
CA ALA A 297 -6.29 16.06 -17.93
C ALA A 297 -6.64 14.78 -17.17
N LEU A 298 -7.87 14.70 -16.65
CA LEU A 298 -8.34 13.53 -15.90
C LEU A 298 -8.47 12.29 -16.82
N ALA A 299 -9.02 12.46 -18.01
CA ALA A 299 -9.14 11.38 -18.99
C ALA A 299 -7.77 10.84 -19.41
N ASN A 300 -6.78 11.73 -19.62
CA ASN A 300 -5.41 11.33 -19.92
C ASN A 300 -4.75 10.57 -18.77
N LEU A 301 -4.92 11.04 -17.53
CA LEU A 301 -4.44 10.32 -16.35
C LEU A 301 -4.99 8.88 -16.33
N ILE A 302 -6.30 8.72 -16.54
CA ILE A 302 -6.97 7.41 -16.51
C ILE A 302 -6.46 6.50 -17.63
N ARG A 303 -6.34 7.01 -18.87
CA ARG A 303 -5.83 6.24 -20.01
C ARG A 303 -4.38 5.78 -19.82
N GLN A 304 -3.55 6.56 -19.13
CA GLN A 304 -2.11 6.33 -19.06
C GLN A 304 -1.65 5.55 -17.82
N SER A 305 -2.51 5.34 -16.83
CA SER A 305 -2.08 4.89 -15.49
C SER A 305 -2.58 3.51 -15.05
N SER A 306 -3.29 2.75 -15.91
CA SER A 306 -3.78 1.40 -15.63
C SER A 306 -4.47 1.26 -14.25
N PHE A 307 -5.50 2.07 -14.01
CA PHE A 307 -6.26 2.01 -12.76
C PHE A 307 -7.12 0.74 -12.67
N GLU A 308 -7.16 0.13 -11.48
CA GLU A 308 -8.02 -1.00 -11.15
C GLU A 308 -9.42 -0.56 -10.70
N LEU A 309 -9.57 0.71 -10.28
CA LEU A 309 -10.82 1.30 -9.79
C LEU A 309 -10.76 2.83 -9.87
N VAL A 310 -11.90 3.46 -10.17
CA VAL A 310 -12.11 4.91 -10.07
C VAL A 310 -13.31 5.20 -9.15
N LEU A 311 -13.12 6.07 -8.17
CA LEU A 311 -14.18 6.63 -7.34
C LEU A 311 -14.29 8.14 -7.62
N THR A 312 -15.44 8.58 -8.14
CA THR A 312 -15.70 9.99 -8.42
C THR A 312 -16.70 10.54 -7.42
N TYR A 313 -16.25 11.42 -6.54
CA TYR A 313 -17.04 11.99 -5.46
C TYR A 313 -17.78 13.22 -5.95
N HIS A 314 -19.09 13.21 -5.73
CA HIS A 314 -20.04 14.25 -6.04
C HIS A 314 -20.91 14.53 -4.82
N SER A 315 -21.79 15.52 -4.89
CA SER A 315 -22.86 15.70 -3.91
C SER A 315 -24.15 16.18 -4.59
N SER A 316 -25.33 15.71 -4.21
CA SER A 316 -25.68 14.96 -2.99
C SER A 316 -26.79 13.95 -3.23
N GLY A 317 -27.06 13.10 -2.23
CA GLY A 317 -28.17 12.16 -2.27
C GLY A 317 -27.94 10.83 -1.54
N GLU A 318 -26.75 10.63 -0.95
CA GLU A 318 -26.35 9.34 -0.35
C GLU A 318 -26.55 8.19 -1.33
N TYR A 319 -26.01 8.33 -2.55
CA TYR A 319 -26.34 7.48 -3.69
C TYR A 319 -25.12 7.08 -4.53
N LEU A 320 -25.17 5.90 -5.16
CA LEU A 320 -24.06 5.31 -5.92
C LEU A 320 -24.47 5.05 -7.38
N PHE A 321 -23.78 5.66 -8.34
CA PHE A 321 -23.92 5.30 -9.76
C PHE A 321 -22.72 4.48 -10.21
N TRP A 322 -22.97 3.29 -10.77
CA TRP A 322 -21.94 2.29 -11.03
C TRP A 322 -22.14 1.56 -12.37
N TYR A 323 -23.38 1.50 -12.86
CA TYR A 323 -23.74 0.74 -14.05
C TYR A 323 -23.69 1.60 -15.31
N TYR A 324 -23.13 1.02 -16.38
CA TYR A 324 -23.27 1.47 -17.77
C TYR A 324 -23.07 0.30 -18.74
N PHE A 325 -24.11 -0.54 -18.85
CA PHE A 325 -24.22 -1.64 -19.81
C PHE A 325 -23.09 -2.68 -19.74
N GLN A 326 -22.48 -2.89 -18.56
CA GLN A 326 -21.38 -3.84 -18.40
C GLN A 326 -21.73 -5.24 -18.88
N ASP A 327 -22.93 -5.71 -18.58
CA ASP A 327 -23.39 -7.07 -18.86
C ASP A 327 -23.70 -7.31 -20.33
N GLU A 328 -24.02 -6.26 -21.10
CA GLU A 328 -24.24 -6.37 -22.55
C GLU A 328 -22.96 -6.76 -23.30
N TYR A 329 -21.78 -6.42 -22.74
CA TYR A 329 -20.49 -6.75 -23.37
C TYR A 329 -19.63 -7.72 -22.55
N ASN A 330 -19.76 -7.78 -21.22
CA ASN A 330 -19.04 -8.72 -20.35
C ASN A 330 -19.70 -8.86 -18.96
N VAL A 331 -20.40 -9.99 -18.75
CA VAL A 331 -21.07 -10.30 -17.48
C VAL A 331 -20.13 -10.32 -16.27
N ALA A 332 -18.84 -10.69 -16.43
CA ALA A 332 -17.90 -10.69 -15.32
C ALA A 332 -17.57 -9.26 -14.84
N ASN A 333 -17.53 -8.28 -15.75
CA ASN A 333 -17.36 -6.88 -15.38
C ASN A 333 -18.58 -6.35 -14.63
N TYR A 334 -19.78 -6.72 -15.05
CA TYR A 334 -21.01 -6.40 -14.33
C TYR A 334 -20.97 -6.93 -12.89
N GLN A 335 -20.65 -8.22 -12.72
CA GLN A 335 -20.59 -8.85 -11.39
C GLN A 335 -19.51 -8.23 -10.50
N ARG A 336 -18.34 -7.92 -11.08
CA ARG A 336 -17.26 -7.20 -10.39
C ARG A 336 -17.74 -5.85 -9.88
N ASP A 337 -18.31 -5.02 -10.74
CA ASP A 337 -18.70 -3.65 -10.40
C ASP A 337 -19.87 -3.64 -9.41
N LEU A 338 -20.84 -4.55 -9.58
CA LEU A 338 -21.96 -4.74 -8.66
C LEU A 338 -21.48 -5.13 -7.26
N LYS A 339 -20.56 -6.09 -7.17
CA LYS A 339 -19.99 -6.52 -5.88
C LYS A 339 -19.33 -5.36 -5.13
N ILE A 340 -18.59 -4.50 -5.85
CA ILE A 340 -17.94 -3.33 -5.27
C ILE A 340 -19.01 -2.32 -4.80
N ALA A 341 -20.00 -2.01 -5.64
CA ALA A 341 -21.09 -1.09 -5.30
C ALA A 341 -21.91 -1.58 -4.09
N GLN A 342 -22.22 -2.87 -4.02
CA GLN A 342 -22.90 -3.50 -2.89
C GLN A 342 -22.09 -3.43 -1.60
N ALA A 343 -20.77 -3.64 -1.66
CA ALA A 343 -19.92 -3.52 -0.48
C ALA A 343 -19.85 -2.08 0.03
N ILE A 344 -19.70 -1.10 -0.86
CA ILE A 344 -19.73 0.33 -0.55
C ILE A 344 -21.08 0.71 0.07
N SER A 345 -22.19 0.27 -0.53
CA SER A 345 -23.54 0.51 -0.03
C SER A 345 -23.76 -0.09 1.36
N ALA A 346 -23.37 -1.35 1.57
CA ALA A 346 -23.52 -2.04 2.85
C ALA A 346 -22.74 -1.33 3.98
N TYR A 347 -21.55 -0.79 3.69
CA TYR A 347 -20.76 -0.03 4.65
C TYR A 347 -21.35 1.37 4.92
N SER A 348 -21.67 2.12 3.87
CA SER A 348 -22.05 3.55 3.98
C SER A 348 -23.53 3.77 4.28
N GLY A 349 -24.38 2.78 4.00
CA GLY A 349 -25.84 2.92 3.95
C GLY A 349 -26.35 3.69 2.72
N TYR A 350 -25.51 3.94 1.71
CA TYR A 350 -25.91 4.69 0.52
C TYR A 350 -26.73 3.81 -0.43
N GLY A 351 -27.71 4.41 -1.11
CA GLY A 351 -28.51 3.74 -2.12
C GLY A 351 -27.70 3.41 -3.36
N ILE A 352 -28.08 2.34 -4.07
CA ILE A 352 -27.46 1.95 -5.35
C ILE A 352 -28.41 2.33 -6.47
N HIS A 353 -27.91 3.01 -7.50
CA HIS A 353 -28.70 3.32 -8.69
C HIS A 353 -29.13 2.02 -9.40
N PRO A 354 -30.44 1.79 -9.59
CA PRO A 354 -30.93 0.57 -10.18
C PRO A 354 -30.59 0.53 -11.66
N ARG A 355 -30.07 -0.61 -12.09
CA ARG A 355 -29.65 -0.91 -13.45
C ARG A 355 -30.72 -0.58 -14.49
N GLU A 356 -31.97 -0.93 -14.19
CA GLU A 356 -33.14 -0.77 -15.03
C GLU A 356 -33.38 0.70 -15.35
N ALA A 357 -33.07 1.60 -14.41
CA ALA A 357 -33.29 3.02 -14.58
C ALA A 357 -32.27 3.71 -15.49
N LEU A 358 -31.21 3.02 -15.93
CA LEU A 358 -30.30 3.52 -16.96
C LEU A 358 -30.84 3.29 -18.37
N HIS A 359 -31.56 2.20 -18.63
CA HIS A 359 -32.10 1.89 -19.96
C HIS A 359 -32.96 3.04 -20.50
N ASN A 360 -33.68 3.73 -19.61
CA ASN A 360 -34.52 4.88 -19.95
C ASN A 360 -33.78 6.23 -19.94
N ARG A 361 -32.48 6.26 -19.60
CA ARG A 361 -31.71 7.48 -19.33
C ARG A 361 -30.32 7.53 -19.97
N VAL A 362 -30.06 6.73 -21.01
CA VAL A 362 -28.79 6.79 -21.78
C VAL A 362 -28.44 8.21 -22.24
N ARG A 363 -29.44 8.94 -22.74
CA ARG A 363 -29.34 10.37 -23.13
C ARG A 363 -28.96 11.32 -21.99
N ASN A 364 -28.96 10.88 -20.73
CA ASN A 364 -28.57 11.69 -19.58
C ASN A 364 -27.14 11.37 -19.13
N PHE A 365 -26.71 10.12 -19.27
CA PHE A 365 -25.49 9.62 -18.63
C PHE A 365 -24.34 9.30 -19.58
N GLY A 366 -24.59 9.20 -20.89
CA GLY A 366 -23.57 8.79 -21.88
C GLY A 366 -22.37 9.71 -22.06
N ALA A 367 -22.33 10.83 -21.34
CA ALA A 367 -21.21 11.78 -21.32
C ALA A 367 -20.51 11.87 -19.96
N HIS A 368 -20.92 11.05 -18.98
CA HIS A 368 -20.35 11.04 -17.63
C HIS A 368 -19.00 10.32 -17.62
N LEU A 369 -18.12 10.71 -16.70
CA LEU A 369 -16.84 10.01 -16.49
C LEU A 369 -17.05 8.52 -16.18
N THR A 370 -18.02 8.21 -15.31
CA THR A 370 -18.37 6.83 -14.94
C THR A 370 -18.79 5.99 -16.13
N ALA A 371 -19.67 6.53 -16.97
CA ALA A 371 -20.13 5.84 -18.17
C ALA A 371 -18.96 5.53 -19.12
N TRP A 372 -18.10 6.52 -19.37
CA TRP A 372 -16.93 6.36 -20.23
C TRP A 372 -15.90 5.37 -19.68
N ALA A 373 -15.54 5.46 -18.40
CA ALA A 373 -14.54 4.58 -17.79
C ALA A 373 -15.00 3.11 -17.79
N VAL A 374 -16.25 2.89 -17.39
CA VAL A 374 -16.89 1.57 -17.42
C VAL A 374 -16.99 1.06 -18.85
N HIS A 375 -17.61 1.82 -19.75
CA HIS A 375 -17.94 1.35 -21.09
C HIS A 375 -16.71 1.23 -22.00
N ASN A 376 -15.83 2.23 -22.03
CA ASN A 376 -14.74 2.29 -23.00
C ASN A 376 -13.49 1.60 -22.47
N LEU A 377 -13.18 1.76 -21.17
CA LEU A 377 -11.93 1.27 -20.58
C LEU A 377 -12.11 -0.02 -19.77
N LYS A 378 -13.35 -0.42 -19.49
CA LYS A 378 -13.69 -1.61 -18.68
C LYS A 378 -13.16 -1.54 -17.24
N ILE A 379 -12.86 -0.33 -16.78
CA ILE A 379 -12.42 -0.02 -15.42
C ILE A 379 -13.68 0.18 -14.55
N PRO A 380 -13.80 -0.47 -13.38
CA PRO A 380 -14.92 -0.19 -12.48
C PRO A 380 -14.83 1.28 -12.07
N CYS A 381 -15.91 2.03 -12.31
CA CYS A 381 -16.01 3.43 -11.90
C CYS A 381 -17.31 3.63 -11.12
N ILE A 382 -17.24 4.24 -9.94
CA ILE A 382 -18.40 4.49 -9.09
C ILE A 382 -18.46 5.98 -8.75
N THR A 383 -19.57 6.61 -9.12
CA THR A 383 -19.95 7.94 -8.63
C THR A 383 -20.51 7.80 -7.23
N VAL A 384 -19.93 8.53 -6.27
CA VAL A 384 -20.35 8.57 -4.87
C VAL A 384 -20.96 9.93 -4.59
N GLU A 385 -22.29 10.01 -4.52
CA GLU A 385 -23.03 11.22 -4.12
C GLU A 385 -23.07 11.33 -2.59
N ILE A 386 -22.17 12.13 -2.02
CA ILE A 386 -22.04 12.27 -0.57
C ILE A 386 -23.14 13.13 0.03
N GLY A 387 -23.47 12.85 1.28
CA GLY A 387 -24.40 13.66 2.08
C GLY A 387 -25.84 13.56 1.59
N ARG A 388 -26.77 13.93 2.46
CA ARG A 388 -28.18 13.98 2.11
C ARG A 388 -28.44 15.14 1.16
N TYR A 389 -29.43 14.97 0.30
CA TYR A 389 -29.91 16.08 -0.51
C TYR A 389 -30.43 17.20 0.39
N THR A 390 -29.99 18.41 0.12
CA THR A 390 -30.49 19.63 0.74
C THR A 390 -30.92 20.61 -0.35
N ALA A 391 -31.91 21.46 -0.07
CA ALA A 391 -32.29 22.54 -0.99
C ALA A 391 -31.15 23.57 -1.17
N SER A 392 -30.26 23.67 -0.18
CA SER A 392 -28.95 24.34 -0.27
C SER A 392 -27.86 23.38 -0.75
N TYR A 393 -26.64 23.89 -0.95
CA TYR A 393 -25.45 23.05 -1.11
C TYR A 393 -24.90 22.61 0.26
N LEU A 394 -24.16 21.50 0.29
CA LEU A 394 -23.51 20.99 1.50
C LEU A 394 -22.44 21.96 2.00
N LYS A 395 -22.30 22.05 3.32
CA LYS A 395 -21.37 22.94 4.03
C LYS A 395 -20.41 22.14 4.88
N MET A 396 -19.35 22.78 5.40
CA MET A 396 -18.39 22.11 6.30
C MET A 396 -19.05 21.50 7.55
N ALA A 397 -20.17 22.05 8.01
CA ALA A 397 -20.98 21.49 9.09
C ALA A 397 -21.52 20.07 8.81
N ASP A 398 -21.70 19.69 7.53
CA ASP A 398 -22.21 18.37 7.13
C ASP A 398 -21.09 17.31 7.09
N LEU A 399 -19.82 17.74 7.01
CA LEU A 399 -18.67 16.85 6.84
C LEU A 399 -18.53 15.79 7.93
N PRO A 400 -18.78 16.03 9.24
CA PRO A 400 -18.69 14.99 10.26
C PRO A 400 -19.64 13.80 10.02
N GLY A 401 -20.89 14.06 9.64
CA GLY A 401 -21.87 13.01 9.34
C GLY A 401 -21.54 12.24 8.07
N ILE A 402 -21.04 12.95 7.05
CA ILE A 402 -20.54 12.33 5.81
C ILE A 402 -19.33 11.45 6.12
N TRP A 403 -18.35 12.00 6.84
CA TRP A 403 -17.10 11.32 7.20
C TRP A 403 -17.35 9.98 7.88
N GLN A 404 -18.32 9.92 8.81
CA GLN A 404 -18.67 8.67 9.49
C GLN A 404 -19.10 7.56 8.51
N LYS A 405 -19.76 7.92 7.41
CA LYS A 405 -20.27 6.97 6.41
C LYS A 405 -19.30 6.69 5.27
N THR A 406 -18.26 7.53 5.09
CA THR A 406 -17.39 7.45 3.90
C THR A 406 -15.92 7.15 4.19
N ARG A 407 -15.47 7.25 5.46
CA ARG A 407 -14.04 7.18 5.82
C ARG A 407 -13.32 5.88 5.43
N ALA A 408 -14.00 4.74 5.36
CA ALA A 408 -13.40 3.48 4.91
C ALA A 408 -13.76 3.10 3.46
N LEU A 409 -14.53 3.91 2.73
CA LEU A 409 -15.06 3.53 1.41
C LEU A 409 -13.99 3.07 0.40
N PRO A 410 -12.86 3.77 0.23
CA PRO A 410 -11.80 3.28 -0.66
C PRO A 410 -11.23 1.92 -0.24
N LEU A 411 -11.05 1.67 1.07
CA LEU A 411 -10.57 0.38 1.58
C LEU A 411 -11.59 -0.74 1.32
N VAL A 412 -12.87 -0.47 1.58
CA VAL A 412 -13.98 -1.39 1.30
C VAL A 412 -14.02 -1.76 -0.18
N ALA A 413 -13.91 -0.77 -1.06
CA ALA A 413 -13.94 -0.98 -2.49
C ALA A 413 -12.75 -1.83 -2.95
N ILE A 414 -11.53 -1.50 -2.51
CA ILE A 414 -10.31 -2.22 -2.88
C ILE A 414 -10.34 -3.68 -2.43
N ARG A 415 -10.78 -3.96 -1.21
CA ARG A 415 -10.87 -5.33 -0.70
C ARG A 415 -11.85 -6.22 -1.48
N ASN A 416 -12.75 -5.62 -2.25
CA ASN A 416 -13.69 -6.32 -3.11
C ASN A 416 -13.23 -6.40 -4.57
N LEU A 417 -12.06 -5.83 -4.92
CA LEU A 417 -11.44 -6.06 -6.21
C LEU A 417 -10.93 -7.52 -6.31
N PRO A 418 -11.08 -8.18 -7.48
CA PRO A 418 -10.54 -9.52 -7.70
C PRO A 418 -9.02 -9.61 -7.50
N SER A 419 -8.33 -8.49 -7.67
CA SER A 419 -6.88 -8.39 -7.61
C SER A 419 -6.35 -8.16 -6.17
N TYR A 420 -7.21 -7.90 -5.18
CA TYR A 420 -6.76 -7.76 -3.78
C TYR A 420 -6.51 -9.13 -3.14
N ARG A 421 -5.35 -9.28 -2.47
CA ARG A 421 -4.95 -10.54 -1.85
C ARG A 421 -4.74 -10.37 -0.35
N THR A 422 -5.12 -11.39 0.41
CA THR A 422 -4.87 -11.45 1.86
C THR A 422 -3.78 -12.45 2.23
N SER A 423 -3.32 -13.24 1.27
CA SER A 423 -2.29 -14.26 1.47
C SER A 423 -1.32 -14.31 0.28
N PHE A 424 -0.07 -14.64 0.58
CA PHE A 424 1.05 -14.63 -0.35
C PHE A 424 1.88 -15.91 -0.23
N ASN A 425 2.53 -16.28 -1.33
CA ASN A 425 3.31 -17.48 -1.45
C ASN A 425 4.80 -17.20 -1.29
N ILE A 426 5.44 -17.94 -0.39
CA ILE A 426 6.89 -17.95 -0.18
C ILE A 426 7.44 -19.23 -0.77
N THR A 427 8.10 -19.11 -1.91
CA THR A 427 8.70 -20.23 -2.64
C THR A 427 10.17 -20.35 -2.26
N LEU A 428 10.60 -21.56 -1.91
CA LEU A 428 12.00 -21.84 -1.56
C LEU A 428 12.64 -22.76 -2.61
N ALA A 429 13.83 -22.39 -3.03
CA ALA A 429 14.71 -23.18 -3.89
C ALA A 429 16.07 -23.40 -3.20
N LYS A 430 16.92 -24.24 -3.81
CA LYS A 430 18.26 -24.54 -3.31
C LYS A 430 19.26 -24.69 -4.44
N GLU A 431 20.48 -24.23 -4.22
CA GLU A 431 21.56 -24.28 -5.18
C GLU A 431 22.91 -24.56 -4.49
N PRO A 432 23.63 -25.64 -4.87
CA PRO A 432 23.20 -26.69 -5.79
C PRO A 432 22.06 -27.54 -5.19
N ALA A 433 21.35 -28.29 -6.05
CA ALA A 433 20.21 -29.11 -5.61
C ALA A 433 20.58 -30.18 -4.55
N ALA A 434 21.82 -30.67 -4.60
CA ALA A 434 22.37 -31.63 -3.63
C ALA A 434 22.79 -30.99 -2.29
N GLY A 435 22.92 -29.66 -2.23
CA GLY A 435 23.60 -28.96 -1.14
C GLY A 435 22.90 -29.01 0.22
N GLY A 436 21.58 -29.22 0.25
CA GLY A 436 20.84 -29.27 1.51
C GLY A 436 19.34 -29.44 1.38
N LYS A 437 18.65 -29.12 2.47
CA LYS A 437 17.19 -29.04 2.60
C LYS A 437 16.77 -27.62 2.95
N VAL A 438 15.57 -27.25 2.55
CA VAL A 438 14.94 -25.96 2.89
C VAL A 438 13.53 -26.21 3.44
N GLN A 439 13.12 -25.42 4.43
CA GLN A 439 11.81 -25.51 5.08
C GLN A 439 11.26 -24.13 5.43
N GLY A 440 9.95 -24.05 5.68
CA GLY A 440 9.25 -22.81 6.05
C GLY A 440 8.58 -22.07 4.87
N GLY A 441 8.64 -22.61 3.65
CA GLY A 441 7.89 -22.08 2.50
C GLY A 441 6.40 -22.46 2.52
N GLY A 442 5.59 -21.80 1.70
CA GLY A 442 4.14 -22.03 1.62
C GLY A 442 3.33 -20.76 1.40
N THR A 443 2.01 -20.87 1.54
CA THR A 443 1.09 -19.72 1.47
C THR A 443 0.72 -19.24 2.87
N PHE A 444 0.96 -17.96 3.14
CA PHE A 444 0.76 -17.35 4.45
C PHE A 444 -0.09 -16.08 4.34
N PRO A 445 -0.87 -15.73 5.38
CA PRO A 445 -1.53 -14.43 5.44
C PRO A 445 -0.53 -13.27 5.38
N TYR A 446 -1.00 -12.11 4.88
CA TYR A 446 -0.23 -10.87 4.93
C TYR A 446 0.15 -10.52 6.38
N GLY A 447 1.38 -10.07 6.58
CA GLY A 447 1.90 -9.61 7.87
C GLY A 447 2.35 -10.74 8.79
N THR A 448 2.11 -12.01 8.42
CA THR A 448 2.63 -13.15 9.19
C THR A 448 4.16 -13.13 9.15
N THR A 449 4.79 -13.22 10.32
CA THR A 449 6.22 -13.51 10.43
C THR A 449 6.41 -15.01 10.42
N ILE A 450 7.20 -15.50 9.47
CA ILE A 450 7.57 -16.91 9.33
C ILE A 450 9.08 -17.05 9.49
N THR A 451 9.53 -18.26 9.79
CA THR A 451 10.95 -18.61 9.81
C THR A 451 11.23 -19.59 8.67
N ILE A 452 12.18 -19.25 7.80
CA ILE A 452 12.71 -20.17 6.79
C ILE A 452 14.08 -20.67 7.23
N ILE A 453 14.35 -21.95 7.00
CA ILE A 453 15.58 -22.62 7.48
C ILE A 453 16.21 -23.40 6.33
N ALA A 454 17.53 -23.24 6.18
CA ALA A 454 18.36 -24.04 5.30
C ALA A 454 19.24 -24.98 6.14
N THR A 455 19.21 -26.28 5.84
CA THR A 455 20.03 -27.29 6.52
C THR A 455 20.98 -27.91 5.50
N PRO A 456 22.30 -27.69 5.61
CA PRO A 456 23.27 -28.32 4.70
C PRO A 456 23.23 -29.84 4.80
N ASN A 457 23.41 -30.52 3.67
CA ASN A 457 23.70 -31.95 3.67
C ASN A 457 25.18 -32.18 4.00
N PRO A 458 25.58 -33.39 4.42
CA PRO A 458 26.99 -33.74 4.58
C PRO A 458 27.81 -33.40 3.32
N GLY A 459 29.01 -32.84 3.52
CA GLY A 459 29.85 -32.36 2.43
C GLY A 459 29.50 -30.95 1.93
N TYR A 460 28.61 -30.23 2.61
CA TYR A 460 28.25 -28.85 2.29
C TYR A 460 28.13 -27.97 3.53
N VAL A 461 28.32 -26.67 3.34
CA VAL A 461 27.94 -25.61 4.29
C VAL A 461 26.93 -24.67 3.63
N PHE A 462 26.12 -24.00 4.44
CA PHE A 462 25.27 -22.93 3.98
C PHE A 462 26.10 -21.67 3.73
N ASP A 463 25.89 -21.00 2.60
CA ASP A 463 26.52 -19.72 2.28
C ASP A 463 25.56 -18.54 2.44
N CYS A 464 24.38 -18.58 1.81
CA CYS A 464 23.43 -17.46 1.89
C CYS A 464 22.02 -17.80 1.42
N TRP A 465 21.06 -16.93 1.76
CA TRP A 465 19.78 -16.82 1.08
C TRP A 465 19.88 -15.73 0.01
N LYS A 466 19.37 -16.01 -1.19
CA LYS A 466 19.25 -15.05 -2.29
C LYS A 466 17.80 -14.87 -2.73
N GLU A 467 17.49 -13.70 -3.25
CA GLU A 467 16.28 -13.43 -4.03
C GLU A 467 16.72 -12.87 -5.39
N GLY A 468 16.50 -13.65 -6.45
CA GLY A 468 17.24 -13.45 -7.70
C GLY A 468 18.74 -13.53 -7.46
N ASN A 469 19.48 -12.48 -7.88
CA ASN A 469 20.93 -12.41 -7.70
C ASN A 469 21.37 -11.70 -6.40
N LYS A 470 20.42 -11.15 -5.63
CA LYS A 470 20.73 -10.36 -4.43
C LYS A 470 20.80 -11.27 -3.21
N VAL A 471 21.90 -11.23 -2.48
CA VAL A 471 22.01 -11.85 -1.14
C VAL A 471 21.10 -11.07 -0.18
N VAL A 472 20.18 -11.78 0.46
CA VAL A 472 19.23 -11.22 1.43
C VAL A 472 19.56 -11.59 2.87
N SER A 473 20.29 -12.69 3.10
CA SER A 473 20.77 -13.08 4.42
C SER A 473 21.98 -14.03 4.33
N LYS A 474 22.88 -13.95 5.32
CA LYS A 474 23.97 -14.92 5.55
C LYS A 474 23.65 -15.90 6.69
N ALA A 475 22.53 -15.72 7.39
CA ALA A 475 22.06 -16.67 8.39
C ALA A 475 21.24 -17.78 7.72
N ALA A 476 21.51 -19.05 8.10
CA ALA A 476 20.80 -20.21 7.59
C ALA A 476 19.32 -20.22 8.00
N GLU A 477 19.03 -19.65 9.18
CA GLU A 477 17.69 -19.33 9.67
C GLU A 477 17.39 -17.85 9.40
N LEU A 478 16.24 -17.57 8.79
CA LEU A 478 15.80 -16.22 8.46
C LEU A 478 14.33 -16.02 8.85
N GLN A 479 14.07 -15.06 9.73
CA GLN A 479 12.72 -14.57 9.97
C GLN A 479 12.30 -13.60 8.86
N LEU A 480 11.09 -13.78 8.34
CA LEU A 480 10.52 -13.02 7.23
C LEU A 480 9.10 -12.61 7.56
N THR A 481 8.79 -11.32 7.45
CA THR A 481 7.39 -10.85 7.40
C THR A 481 6.84 -10.96 5.97
N VAL A 482 5.72 -11.65 5.80
CA VAL A 482 5.09 -11.91 4.50
C VAL A 482 4.26 -10.71 4.06
N THR A 483 4.80 -9.90 3.14
CA THR A 483 4.11 -8.71 2.59
C THR A 483 3.76 -8.84 1.11
N GLY A 484 4.23 -9.91 0.46
CA GLY A 484 4.07 -10.18 -0.96
C GLY A 484 4.60 -11.57 -1.30
N ASP A 485 4.37 -12.03 -2.53
CA ASP A 485 4.99 -13.27 -3.00
C ASP A 485 6.50 -13.09 -3.07
N ARG A 486 7.26 -14.09 -2.62
CA ARG A 486 8.73 -14.09 -2.66
C ARG A 486 9.27 -15.44 -3.09
N SER A 487 10.42 -15.41 -3.76
CA SER A 487 11.12 -16.60 -4.21
C SER A 487 12.57 -16.53 -3.73
N LEU A 488 12.90 -17.34 -2.72
CA LEU A 488 14.22 -17.36 -2.09
C LEU A 488 14.98 -18.64 -2.43
N THR A 489 16.28 -18.52 -2.65
CA THR A 489 17.19 -19.65 -2.93
C THR A 489 18.21 -19.76 -1.82
N ALA A 490 18.30 -20.93 -1.17
CA ALA A 490 19.40 -21.26 -0.27
C ALA A 490 20.62 -21.69 -1.09
N CYS A 491 21.72 -20.96 -0.95
CA CYS A 491 22.99 -21.26 -1.57
C CYS A 491 23.86 -22.08 -0.60
N PHE A 492 24.40 -23.18 -1.08
CA PHE A 492 25.31 -24.05 -0.36
C PHE A 492 26.64 -24.15 -1.10
N VAL A 493 27.72 -24.36 -0.36
CA VAL A 493 29.08 -24.53 -0.89
C VAL A 493 29.60 -25.88 -0.42
N GLU A 494 30.15 -26.67 -1.33
CA GLU A 494 30.81 -27.93 -0.99
C GLU A 494 31.92 -27.69 0.03
N THR A 495 32.09 -28.59 0.98
CA THR A 495 33.22 -28.58 1.90
C THR A 495 34.30 -29.54 1.42
N LEU A 496 35.55 -29.11 1.53
CA LEU A 496 36.74 -29.86 1.19
C LEU A 496 37.55 -30.13 2.45
N GLU A 497 38.18 -31.30 2.51
CA GLU A 497 39.01 -31.71 3.64
C GLU A 497 40.48 -31.46 3.33
N LEU A 498 41.19 -30.87 4.29
CA LEU A 498 42.62 -30.63 4.27
C LEU A 498 43.26 -31.42 5.41
N VAL A 499 43.91 -32.53 5.06
CA VAL A 499 44.60 -33.40 6.01
C VAL A 499 46.07 -33.01 6.06
N LEU A 500 46.62 -32.87 7.27
CA LEU A 500 48.03 -32.56 7.48
C LEU A 500 48.71 -33.70 8.26
N THR A 501 49.90 -34.11 7.84
CA THR A 501 50.72 -35.11 8.54
C THR A 501 52.17 -34.65 8.66
N ALA A 502 52.84 -34.97 9.77
CA ALA A 502 54.25 -34.65 9.98
C ALA A 502 55.12 -35.88 9.69
N SER A 503 56.28 -35.67 9.05
CA SER A 503 57.25 -36.74 8.76
C SER A 503 58.68 -36.26 9.07
N PRO A 504 59.37 -36.85 10.07
CA PRO A 504 58.81 -37.79 11.05
C PRO A 504 57.75 -37.14 11.94
N GLU A 505 56.86 -37.94 12.54
CA GLU A 505 55.74 -37.45 13.37
C GLU A 505 56.23 -36.61 14.57
N GLN A 506 57.33 -37.02 15.19
CA GLN A 506 57.96 -36.29 16.29
C GLN A 506 58.65 -34.98 15.87
N GLY A 507 58.78 -34.71 14.57
CA GLY A 507 59.53 -33.58 14.03
C GLY A 507 58.88 -32.21 14.27
N GLY A 508 57.57 -32.16 14.46
CA GLY A 508 56.88 -30.89 14.70
C GLY A 508 55.36 -31.00 14.84
N GLU A 509 54.73 -29.87 15.11
CA GLU A 509 53.28 -29.70 15.23
C GLU A 509 52.72 -28.94 14.02
N LEU A 510 51.50 -29.29 13.59
CA LEU A 510 50.87 -28.72 12.41
C LEU A 510 49.59 -27.98 12.77
N GLN A 511 49.36 -26.84 12.12
CA GLN A 511 48.14 -26.03 12.24
C GLN A 511 47.55 -25.76 10.87
N GLY A 512 46.23 -25.55 10.81
CA GLY A 512 45.52 -25.19 9.57
C GLY A 512 44.93 -26.37 8.77
N GLY A 513 44.90 -27.57 9.34
CA GLY A 513 44.13 -28.70 8.80
C GLY A 513 42.65 -28.62 9.20
N GLY A 514 41.77 -29.28 8.45
CA GLY A 514 40.34 -29.33 8.75
C GLY A 514 39.44 -29.34 7.53
N ILE A 515 38.15 -29.05 7.75
CA ILE A 515 37.12 -28.99 6.71
C ILE A 515 36.82 -27.53 6.39
N TYR A 516 36.93 -27.15 5.12
CA TYR A 516 36.77 -25.78 4.66
C TYR A 516 35.78 -25.69 3.49
N PRO A 517 34.99 -24.61 3.36
CA PRO A 517 34.23 -24.36 2.14
C PRO A 517 35.14 -24.31 0.91
N ARG A 518 34.71 -24.90 -0.20
CA ARG A 518 35.42 -24.87 -1.47
C ARG A 518 35.71 -23.43 -1.88
N GLY A 519 36.97 -23.16 -2.23
CA GLY A 519 37.44 -21.83 -2.61
C GLY A 519 37.90 -20.97 -1.43
N SER A 520 37.89 -21.48 -0.19
CA SER A 520 38.49 -20.79 0.95
C SER A 520 39.99 -20.61 0.75
N GLU A 521 40.49 -19.45 1.16
CA GLU A 521 41.92 -19.24 1.39
C GLU A 521 42.29 -19.85 2.74
N VAL A 522 43.24 -20.78 2.73
CA VAL A 522 43.69 -21.52 3.91
C VAL A 522 45.18 -21.34 4.08
N THR A 523 45.62 -21.20 5.33
CA THR A 523 47.04 -21.12 5.71
C THR A 523 47.37 -22.30 6.61
N VAL A 524 48.36 -23.11 6.18
CA VAL A 524 48.91 -24.19 6.99
C VAL A 524 50.24 -23.75 7.60
N LYS A 525 50.55 -24.24 8.80
CA LYS A 525 51.77 -23.89 9.54
C LYS A 525 52.42 -25.11 10.14
N ALA A 526 53.72 -25.27 9.91
CA ALA A 526 54.56 -26.28 10.52
C ALA A 526 55.44 -25.65 11.61
N ILE A 527 55.37 -26.19 12.82
CA ILE A 527 56.12 -25.71 13.99
C ILE A 527 57.12 -26.81 14.37
N PRO A 528 58.42 -26.67 14.06
CA PRO A 528 59.42 -27.66 14.44
C PRO A 528 59.50 -27.84 15.95
N ARG A 529 59.64 -29.10 16.39
CA ARG A 529 60.02 -29.41 17.78
C ARG A 529 61.53 -29.26 17.96
N GLU A 530 61.98 -29.22 19.20
CA GLU A 530 63.40 -29.15 19.54
C GLU A 530 64.19 -30.27 18.86
N GLY A 531 65.36 -29.92 18.32
CA GLY A 531 66.19 -30.85 17.56
C GLY A 531 65.77 -31.07 16.11
N TYR A 532 64.71 -30.40 15.62
CA TYR A 532 64.28 -30.47 14.22
C TYR A 532 64.20 -29.08 13.57
N ARG A 533 64.34 -29.05 12.24
CA ARG A 533 63.92 -27.91 11.41
C ARG A 533 62.92 -28.35 10.37
N PHE A 534 61.99 -27.46 10.04
CA PHE A 534 61.10 -27.65 8.90
C PHE A 534 61.92 -27.59 7.60
N LYS A 535 61.61 -28.48 6.66
CA LYS A 535 62.24 -28.53 5.34
C LYS A 535 61.28 -28.02 4.27
N GLU A 536 60.12 -28.67 4.16
CA GLU A 536 59.17 -28.41 3.08
C GLU A 536 57.80 -29.06 3.34
N TRP A 537 56.78 -28.54 2.66
CA TRP A 537 55.49 -29.18 2.50
C TRP A 537 55.49 -30.01 1.22
N GLN A 538 55.02 -31.25 1.30
CA GLN A 538 54.84 -32.14 0.15
C GLN A 538 53.38 -32.52 -0.06
N GLU A 539 53.01 -32.75 -1.32
CA GLU A 539 51.75 -33.39 -1.73
C GLU A 539 52.07 -34.42 -2.80
N ASN A 540 51.61 -35.66 -2.64
CA ASN A 540 51.91 -36.77 -3.56
C ASN A 540 53.41 -36.95 -3.85
N GLY A 541 54.27 -36.65 -2.89
CA GLY A 541 55.74 -36.76 -2.99
C GLY A 541 56.43 -35.58 -3.70
N ALA A 542 55.69 -34.56 -4.13
CA ALA A 542 56.25 -33.35 -4.73
C ALA A 542 56.21 -32.17 -3.74
N THR A 543 57.28 -31.38 -3.71
CA THR A 543 57.36 -30.14 -2.92
C THR A 543 56.34 -29.12 -3.42
N VAL A 544 55.46 -28.67 -2.52
CA VAL A 544 54.45 -27.63 -2.81
C VAL A 544 54.75 -26.29 -2.15
N SER A 545 55.61 -26.26 -1.12
CA SER A 545 56.13 -25.04 -0.50
C SER A 545 57.39 -25.38 0.32
N THR A 546 58.36 -24.47 0.34
CA THR A 546 59.52 -24.51 1.26
C THR A 546 59.34 -23.59 2.47
N GLU A 547 58.26 -22.82 2.50
CA GLU A 547 57.93 -21.94 3.62
C GLU A 547 57.14 -22.71 4.68
N ALA A 548 57.51 -22.53 5.96
CA ALA A 548 56.83 -23.19 7.09
C ALA A 548 55.36 -22.77 7.22
N GLU A 549 55.03 -21.55 6.78
CA GLU A 549 53.67 -21.06 6.59
C GLU A 549 53.33 -21.04 5.09
N TYR A 550 52.24 -21.70 4.70
CA TYR A 550 51.84 -21.83 3.30
C TYR A 550 50.35 -21.51 3.12
N THR A 551 50.07 -20.45 2.36
CA THR A 551 48.70 -19.99 2.04
C THR A 551 48.31 -20.36 0.62
N PHE A 552 47.11 -20.89 0.43
CA PHE A 552 46.57 -21.24 -0.88
C PHE A 552 45.03 -21.27 -0.90
N ILE A 553 44.45 -21.25 -2.12
CA ILE A 553 43.00 -21.45 -2.30
C ILE A 553 42.69 -22.95 -2.39
N LEU A 554 41.89 -23.45 -1.46
CA LEU A 554 41.50 -24.87 -1.43
C LEU A 554 40.42 -25.16 -2.48
N LYS A 555 40.83 -25.72 -3.63
CA LYS A 555 39.93 -26.05 -4.77
C LYS A 555 39.50 -27.52 -4.84
N ALA A 556 40.23 -28.42 -4.17
CA ALA A 556 39.92 -29.84 -3.98
C ALA A 556 40.41 -30.26 -2.59
N SER A 557 39.93 -31.39 -2.05
CA SER A 557 40.48 -31.97 -0.81
C SER A 557 41.95 -32.33 -1.03
N ARG A 558 42.80 -32.07 -0.03
CA ARG A 558 44.26 -32.22 -0.12
C ARG A 558 44.80 -32.93 1.10
N SER A 559 45.92 -33.63 0.91
CA SER A 559 46.71 -34.20 2.00
C SER A 559 48.14 -33.68 1.89
N LEU A 560 48.57 -32.87 2.86
CA LEU A 560 49.90 -32.27 2.88
C LEU A 560 50.76 -32.92 3.96
N ILE A 561 52.02 -33.18 3.62
CA ILE A 561 53.01 -33.74 4.54
C ILE A 561 54.04 -32.66 4.85
N ALA A 562 54.22 -32.29 6.11
CA ALA A 562 55.33 -31.46 6.55
C ALA A 562 56.57 -32.33 6.79
N ILE A 563 57.64 -32.08 6.04
CA ILE A 563 58.92 -32.78 6.19
C ILE A 563 59.79 -32.02 7.19
N PHE A 564 60.25 -32.72 8.22
CA PHE A 564 61.19 -32.21 9.22
C PHE A 564 62.51 -32.98 9.12
N GLU A 565 63.62 -32.27 9.36
CA GLU A 565 64.96 -32.84 9.39
C GLU A 565 65.59 -32.62 10.76
N GLU A 566 66.25 -33.64 11.31
CA GLU A 566 67.01 -33.51 12.56
C GLU A 566 68.15 -32.49 12.37
N LEU A 567 68.29 -31.61 13.35
CA LEU A 567 69.44 -30.73 13.45
C LEU A 567 70.65 -31.55 13.92
N PRO A 568 71.85 -31.29 13.38
CA PRO A 568 73.05 -31.92 13.90
C PRO A 568 73.22 -31.57 15.39
N PRO A 569 73.78 -32.49 16.21
CA PRO A 569 74.05 -32.21 17.61
C PRO A 569 74.94 -30.96 17.72
N PRO A 570 74.73 -30.11 18.75
CA PRO A 570 75.57 -28.93 18.93
C PRO A 570 77.04 -29.35 18.97
N GLU A 571 77.89 -28.70 18.17
CA GLU A 571 79.33 -28.96 18.19
C GLU A 571 79.84 -28.81 19.63
N GLU A 572 80.41 -29.88 20.20
CA GLU A 572 81.09 -29.78 21.49
C GLU A 572 82.24 -28.76 21.34
N PRO A 573 82.40 -27.83 22.29
CA PRO A 573 83.52 -26.90 22.25
C PRO A 573 84.83 -27.70 22.30
N GLY A 574 85.53 -27.73 21.16
CA GLY A 574 86.77 -28.47 20.99
C GLY A 574 87.79 -28.15 22.08
N ASN A 575 88.14 -29.17 22.84
CA ASN A 575 89.22 -29.18 23.82
C ASN A 575 90.57 -28.95 23.13
N GLY A 576 91.02 -27.69 23.08
CA GLY A 576 92.36 -27.31 22.64
C GLY A 576 93.40 -27.49 23.74
N GLY A 577 94.01 -28.67 23.81
CA GLY A 577 95.33 -28.91 24.42
C GLY A 577 96.17 -29.74 23.43
N ASN A 578 97.50 -29.70 23.35
CA ASN A 578 98.56 -29.14 24.19
C ASN A 578 99.91 -29.35 23.43
N GLY A 579 100.98 -28.66 23.83
CA GLY A 579 102.39 -28.96 23.49
C GLY A 579 102.97 -27.97 22.48
N GLY A 580 104.02 -27.19 22.77
CA GLY A 580 105.22 -27.52 23.55
C GLY A 580 106.34 -27.87 22.57
N GLY A 581 107.22 -26.91 22.27
CA GLY A 581 108.28 -27.09 21.28
C GLY A 581 109.19 -25.87 21.14
N ASP A 582 110.19 -25.86 22.01
CA ASP A 582 111.40 -25.04 22.13
C ASP A 582 112.16 -24.74 20.80
N GLY A 583 112.97 -23.67 20.81
CA GLY A 583 114.20 -23.61 19.99
C GLY A 583 114.37 -22.45 18.99
N GLY A 584 114.93 -21.33 19.47
CA GLY A 584 116.21 -20.82 18.96
C GLY A 584 116.29 -20.07 17.62
N SER A 585 116.46 -18.75 17.74
CA SER A 585 117.49 -17.90 17.12
C SER A 585 117.69 -17.87 15.58
N GLY A 586 117.67 -16.65 15.05
CA GLY A 586 118.80 -16.13 14.27
C GLY A 586 118.45 -15.48 12.93
N GLY A 587 118.89 -14.23 12.77
CA GLY A 587 119.40 -13.74 11.49
C GLY A 587 118.59 -12.63 10.82
N GLU A 588 119.07 -11.41 10.99
CA GLU A 588 118.77 -10.23 10.16
C GLU A 588 119.11 -10.46 8.67
N SER A 589 118.33 -9.83 7.80
CA SER A 589 118.85 -8.86 6.81
C SER A 589 117.72 -8.00 6.27
#